data_AF-A0A967ZCH7-F1
#
_entry.id   AF-A0A967ZCH7-F1
#
_cell.length_a   1.000
_cell.length_b   1.000
_cell.length_c   1.000
_cell.angle_alpha   90.00
_cell.angle_beta   90.00
_cell.angle_gamma   90.00
#
_symmetry.space_group_name_H-M   'P 1'
#
loop_
_entity.id
_entity.type
_entity.pdbx_description
1 polymer ?
#
loop_
_entity_poly.entity_id
_entity_poly.type
_entity_poly.pdbx_seq_one_letter_code
_entity_poly.pdbx_strand_id
1 'polypeptide(L)'
;RSSSTRPEFVILFIPGDQFLSAALAEKPNLLDDALRQQIILATPTSFVALLKAIAYGWQQLEVAENATEIRKLAVQLYDRLTTFASHLGNVGKELGSSVQAFNKAVGSLERRVMPAAERFTELGVNPKQPLPTMKAVEDRPRDVSIDAPDDEPDGDENPAERVGHGH
;
A
#
# COMPACT_ATOMS: atom_id res chain seq x y z
N ARG A 1 39.88 -18.61 3.10
CA ARG A 1 40.19 -19.35 1.85
C ARG A 1 39.87 -18.40 0.71
N SER A 2 40.83 -17.92 -0.07
CA SER A 2 40.53 -17.10 -1.26
C SER A 2 40.09 -18.04 -2.38
N SER A 3 38.77 -18.11 -2.61
CA SER A 3 38.26 -18.70 -3.84
C SER A 3 38.57 -17.71 -4.97
N SER A 4 39.47 -18.07 -5.87
CA SER A 4 39.67 -17.36 -7.12
C SER A 4 38.41 -17.52 -7.96
N THR A 5 37.49 -16.56 -7.85
CA THR A 5 36.29 -16.47 -8.69
C THR A 5 36.75 -16.23 -10.11
N ARG A 6 36.67 -17.27 -10.96
CA ARG A 6 36.86 -17.09 -12.41
C ARG A 6 35.62 -16.37 -12.95
N PRO A 7 35.79 -15.34 -13.80
CA PRO A 7 34.66 -14.67 -14.42
C PRO A 7 33.89 -15.66 -15.30
N GLU A 8 32.56 -15.58 -15.28
CA GLU A 8 31.69 -16.43 -16.09
C GLU A 8 31.83 -16.15 -17.59
N PHE A 9 32.16 -14.91 -17.96
CA PHE A 9 32.47 -14.49 -19.33
C PHE A 9 33.47 -13.33 -19.34
N VAL A 10 34.20 -13.17 -20.44
CA VAL A 10 35.16 -12.08 -20.68
C VAL A 10 34.79 -11.35 -21.96
N ILE A 11 34.82 -10.02 -21.92
CA ILE A 11 34.62 -9.19 -23.11
C ILE A 11 36.00 -8.84 -23.68
N LEU A 12 36.28 -9.26 -24.91
CA LEU A 12 37.48 -8.87 -25.64
C LEU A 12 37.11 -7.73 -26.60
N PHE A 13 37.59 -6.53 -26.26
CA PHE A 13 37.35 -5.35 -27.06
C PHE A 13 38.31 -5.27 -28.26
N ILE A 14 37.76 -4.98 -29.44
CA ILE A 14 38.47 -4.77 -30.70
C ILE A 14 38.22 -3.32 -31.15
N PRO A 15 39.26 -2.50 -31.37
CA PRO A 15 39.13 -1.05 -31.57
C PRO A 15 38.65 -0.65 -32.99
N GLY A 16 37.62 -1.33 -33.50
CA GLY A 16 36.95 -1.01 -34.76
C GLY A 16 36.40 -2.24 -35.47
N ASP A 17 35.23 -2.10 -36.09
CA ASP A 17 34.55 -3.17 -36.82
C ASP A 17 35.37 -3.71 -37.99
N GLN A 18 36.20 -2.86 -38.62
CA GLN A 18 37.12 -3.27 -39.68
C GLN A 18 38.18 -4.29 -39.20
N PHE A 19 38.66 -4.19 -37.96
CA PHE A 19 39.67 -5.10 -37.42
C PHE A 19 39.06 -6.46 -37.12
N LEU A 20 37.84 -6.49 -36.57
CA LEU A 20 37.10 -7.74 -36.37
C LEU A 20 36.77 -8.40 -37.71
N SER A 21 36.33 -7.62 -38.70
CA SER A 21 36.02 -8.14 -40.04
C SER A 21 37.26 -8.74 -40.73
N ALA A 22 38.41 -8.06 -40.64
CA ALA A 22 39.67 -8.58 -41.17
C ALA A 22 40.12 -9.87 -40.46
N ALA A 23 39.95 -9.93 -39.13
CA ALA A 23 40.27 -11.13 -38.36
C ALA A 23 39.37 -12.32 -38.73
N LEU A 24 38.08 -12.08 -38.97
CA LEU A 24 37.14 -13.11 -39.42
C LEU A 24 37.39 -13.58 -40.85
N ALA A 25 37.87 -12.69 -41.74
CA ALA A 25 38.26 -13.06 -43.09
C ALA A 25 39.44 -14.06 -43.09
N GLU A 26 40.40 -13.89 -42.19
CA GLU A 26 41.55 -14.79 -42.03
C GLU A 26 41.19 -16.06 -41.23
N LYS A 27 40.35 -15.91 -40.20
CA LYS A 27 39.89 -17.01 -39.33
C LYS A 27 38.36 -17.00 -39.19
N PRO A 28 37.64 -17.69 -40.09
CA PRO A 28 36.18 -17.69 -40.10
C PRO A 28 35.53 -18.23 -38.82
N ASN A 29 36.18 -19.20 -38.16
CA ASN A 29 35.66 -19.84 -36.94
C ASN A 29 35.97 -19.05 -35.66
N LEU A 30 36.65 -17.90 -35.74
CA LEU A 30 37.13 -17.14 -34.59
C LEU A 30 36.00 -16.76 -33.62
N LEU A 31 34.83 -16.43 -34.13
CA LEU A 31 33.67 -16.05 -33.30
C LEU A 31 33.18 -17.24 -32.48
N ASP A 32 33.01 -18.41 -33.11
CA ASP A 32 32.56 -19.63 -32.44
C ASP A 32 33.59 -20.14 -31.42
N ASP A 33 34.87 -20.06 -31.78
CA ASP A 33 35.98 -20.44 -30.88
C ASP A 33 36.05 -19.53 -29.65
N ALA A 34 35.80 -18.22 -29.82
CA ALA A 34 35.73 -17.26 -28.73
C ALA A 34 34.52 -17.56 -27.83
N LEU A 35 33.34 -17.79 -28.39
CA LEU A 35 32.12 -18.11 -27.65
C LEU A 35 32.25 -19.40 -26.83
N ARG A 36 32.86 -20.45 -27.40
CA ARG A 36 33.17 -21.70 -26.68
C ARG A 36 34.07 -21.48 -25.46
N GLN A 37 34.90 -20.44 -25.50
CA GLN A 37 35.78 -20.04 -24.40
C GLN A 37 35.15 -18.98 -23.48
N GLN A 38 33.86 -18.67 -23.66
CA GLN A 38 33.15 -17.61 -22.93
C GLN A 38 33.77 -16.22 -23.14
N ILE A 39 34.34 -15.99 -24.34
CA ILE A 39 34.88 -14.71 -24.77
C ILE A 39 33.92 -14.08 -25.77
N ILE A 40 33.41 -12.89 -25.43
CA ILE A 40 32.57 -12.09 -26.32
C ILE A 40 33.45 -11.09 -27.02
N LEU A 41 33.58 -11.21 -28.34
CA LEU A 41 34.26 -10.20 -29.17
C LEU A 41 33.34 -8.99 -29.31
N ALA A 42 33.80 -7.83 -28.86
CA ALA A 42 33.04 -6.60 -28.93
C ALA A 42 33.80 -5.50 -29.67
N THR A 43 33.14 -4.79 -30.55
CA THR A 43 33.60 -3.55 -31.21
C THR A 43 32.98 -2.36 -30.48
N PRO A 44 33.37 -1.10 -30.76
CA PRO A 44 32.72 0.05 -30.14
C PRO A 44 31.19 0.00 -30.26
N THR A 45 30.68 -0.40 -31.42
CA THR A 45 29.26 -0.52 -31.70
C THR A 45 28.59 -1.62 -30.86
N SER A 46 29.12 -2.84 -30.88
CA SER A 46 28.50 -3.96 -30.17
C SER A 46 28.72 -3.91 -28.65
N PHE A 47 29.80 -3.26 -28.19
CA PHE A 47 30.02 -3.00 -26.78
C PHE A 47 28.98 -2.03 -26.21
N VAL A 48 28.67 -0.94 -26.93
CA VAL A 48 27.60 -0.01 -26.53
C VAL A 48 26.25 -0.72 -26.47
N ALA A 49 25.95 -1.60 -27.44
CA ALA A 49 24.72 -2.38 -27.43
C ALA A 49 24.64 -3.33 -26.22
N LEU A 50 25.73 -4.03 -25.90
CA LEU A 50 25.81 -4.91 -24.75
C LEU A 50 25.62 -4.15 -23.43
N LEU A 51 26.29 -3.00 -23.27
CA LEU A 51 26.12 -2.15 -22.09
C LEU A 51 24.68 -1.64 -21.93
N LYS A 52 24.02 -1.26 -23.04
CA LYS A 52 22.60 -0.87 -23.02
C LYS A 52 21.72 -2.03 -22.58
N ALA A 53 21.95 -3.24 -23.09
CA ALA A 53 21.20 -4.43 -22.69
C ALA A 53 21.35 -4.74 -21.19
N ILE A 54 22.57 -4.61 -20.65
CA ILE A 54 22.83 -4.75 -19.21
C ILE A 54 22.08 -3.67 -18.41
N ALA A 55 22.17 -2.41 -18.82
CA ALA A 55 21.50 -1.30 -18.15
C ALA A 55 19.97 -1.48 -18.14
N TYR A 56 19.37 -1.90 -19.26
CA TYR A 56 17.95 -2.24 -19.33
C TYR A 56 17.59 -3.43 -18.43
N GLY A 57 18.44 -4.46 -18.37
CA GLY A 57 18.25 -5.60 -17.48
C GLY A 57 18.20 -5.20 -16.01
N TRP A 58 19.10 -4.31 -15.56
CA TRP A 58 19.07 -3.80 -14.19
C TRP A 58 17.84 -2.95 -13.89
N GLN A 59 17.42 -2.08 -14.81
CA GLN A 59 16.20 -1.30 -14.64
C GLN A 59 14.96 -2.20 -14.50
N GLN A 60 14.90 -3.29 -15.26
CA GLN A 60 13.79 -4.26 -15.17
C GLN A 60 13.79 -5.02 -13.83
N LEU A 61 14.96 -5.37 -13.31
CA LEU A 61 15.14 -6.01 -12.00
C LEU A 61 14.70 -5.07 -10.87
N GLU A 62 15.11 -3.80 -10.92
CA GLU A 62 14.74 -2.78 -9.91
C GLU A 62 13.23 -2.56 -9.85
N VAL A 63 12.54 -2.54 -10.99
CA VAL A 63 11.07 -2.44 -11.05
C VAL A 63 10.38 -3.66 -10.45
N ALA A 64 10.92 -4.87 -10.68
CA ALA A 64 10.35 -6.11 -10.14
C ALA A 64 10.53 -6.25 -8.62
N GLU A 65 11.70 -5.87 -8.09
CA GLU A 65 11.97 -5.89 -6.65
C GLU A 65 11.10 -4.89 -5.89
N ASN A 66 10.94 -3.67 -6.42
CA ASN A 66 10.11 -2.63 -5.81
C ASN A 66 8.64 -3.02 -5.69
N ALA A 67 8.07 -3.74 -6.66
CA ALA A 67 6.68 -4.16 -6.63
C ALA A 67 6.36 -5.12 -5.46
N THR A 68 7.30 -6.00 -5.11
CA THR A 68 7.14 -6.95 -4.00
C THR A 68 7.17 -6.23 -2.65
N GLU A 69 8.09 -5.28 -2.49
CA GLU A 69 8.20 -4.48 -1.27
C GLU A 69 6.98 -3.56 -1.08
N ILE A 70 6.50 -2.93 -2.16
CA ILE A 70 5.26 -2.13 -2.15
C ILE A 70 4.07 -2.97 -1.71
N ARG A 71 3.90 -4.19 -2.26
CA ARG A 71 2.82 -5.10 -1.86
C ARG A 71 2.87 -5.45 -0.37
N LYS A 72 4.07 -5.76 0.14
CA LYS A 72 4.26 -6.08 1.57
C LYS A 72 3.89 -4.89 2.45
N LEU A 73 4.34 -3.69 2.10
CA LEU A 73 4.02 -2.46 2.83
C LEU A 73 2.52 -2.14 2.77
N ALA A 74 1.86 -2.37 1.63
CA ALA A 74 0.43 -2.17 1.46
C ALA A 74 -0.39 -3.08 2.38
N VAL A 75 -0.06 -4.37 2.45
CA VAL A 75 -0.73 -5.32 3.36
C VAL A 75 -0.54 -4.90 4.83
N GLN A 76 0.68 -4.55 5.23
CA GLN A 76 0.95 -4.10 6.59
C GLN A 76 0.20 -2.81 6.96
N LEU A 77 0.06 -1.87 6.01
CA LEU A 77 -0.70 -0.66 6.21
C LEU A 77 -2.20 -0.96 6.39
N TYR A 78 -2.75 -1.84 5.55
CA TYR A 78 -4.15 -2.24 5.60
C TYR A 78 -4.53 -2.88 6.95
N ASP A 79 -3.69 -3.79 7.45
CA ASP A 79 -3.88 -4.43 8.77
C ASP A 79 -3.89 -3.41 9.91
N ARG A 80 -2.98 -2.42 9.86
CA ARG A 80 -2.91 -1.33 10.85
C ARG A 80 -4.13 -0.44 10.80
N LEU A 81 -4.59 -0.07 9.60
CA LEU A 81 -5.80 0.74 9.41
C LEU A 81 -7.04 0.01 9.92
N THR A 82 -7.15 -1.29 9.66
CA THR A 82 -8.26 -2.13 10.16
C THR A 82 -8.30 -2.17 11.68
N THR A 83 -7.14 -2.36 12.31
CA THR A 83 -7.02 -2.36 13.78
C THR A 83 -7.39 -1.00 14.37
N PHE A 84 -6.89 0.08 13.77
CA PHE A 84 -7.19 1.45 14.18
C PHE A 84 -8.69 1.78 14.06
N ALA A 85 -9.32 1.39 12.94
CA ALA A 85 -10.75 1.56 12.72
C ALA A 85 -11.60 0.86 13.77
N SER A 86 -11.22 -0.37 14.15
CA SER A 86 -11.87 -1.11 15.23
C SER A 86 -11.79 -0.37 16.57
N HIS A 87 -10.60 0.15 16.93
CA HIS A 87 -10.45 0.98 18.13
C HIS A 87 -11.31 2.24 18.08
N LEU A 88 -11.34 2.93 16.93
CA LEU A 88 -12.14 4.14 16.76
C LEU A 88 -13.64 3.85 16.87
N GLY A 89 -14.12 2.74 16.30
CA GLY A 89 -15.50 2.29 16.44
C GLY A 89 -15.87 1.99 17.88
N ASN A 90 -14.97 1.38 18.66
CA ASN A 90 -15.20 1.14 20.09
C ASN A 90 -15.29 2.46 20.88
N VAL A 91 -14.43 3.43 20.59
CA VAL A 91 -14.52 4.78 21.20
C VAL A 91 -15.86 5.44 20.88
N GLY A 92 -16.32 5.37 19.62
CA GLY A 92 -17.64 5.89 19.23
C GLY A 92 -18.79 5.28 20.04
N LYS A 93 -18.76 3.97 20.26
CA LYS A 93 -19.77 3.26 21.09
C LYS A 93 -19.75 3.73 22.55
N GLU A 94 -18.58 3.82 23.16
CA GLU A 94 -18.44 4.26 24.56
C GLU A 94 -18.89 5.72 24.77
N LEU A 95 -18.60 6.60 23.80
CA LEU A 95 -19.11 7.97 23.80
C LEU A 95 -20.64 7.98 23.71
N GLY A 96 -21.23 7.16 22.85
CA GLY A 96 -22.69 7.04 22.73
C GLY A 96 -23.34 6.56 24.04
N SER A 97 -22.73 5.57 24.70
CA SER A 97 -23.15 5.09 26.03
C SER A 97 -23.07 6.19 27.09
N SER A 98 -21.97 6.94 27.11
CA SER A 98 -21.76 8.06 28.04
C SER A 98 -22.80 9.16 27.87
N VAL A 99 -23.10 9.55 26.63
CA VAL A 99 -24.18 10.52 26.32
C VAL A 99 -25.53 10.00 26.79
N GLN A 100 -25.82 8.71 26.60
CA GLN A 100 -27.07 8.12 27.08
C GLN A 100 -27.17 8.14 28.62
N ALA A 101 -26.09 7.81 29.33
CA ALA A 101 -26.03 7.86 30.78
C ALA A 101 -26.21 9.30 31.31
N PHE A 102 -25.56 10.27 30.68
CA PHE A 102 -25.73 11.68 31.00
C PHE A 102 -27.18 12.14 30.84
N ASN A 103 -27.80 11.83 29.69
CA ASN A 103 -29.19 12.22 29.42
C ASN A 103 -30.18 11.56 30.39
N LYS A 104 -29.94 10.31 30.81
CA LYS A 104 -30.72 9.65 31.88
C LYS A 104 -30.60 10.38 33.23
N ALA A 105 -29.39 10.83 33.58
CA ALA A 105 -29.14 11.58 34.81
C ALA A 105 -29.85 12.94 34.80
N VAL A 106 -29.74 13.70 33.70
CA VAL A 106 -30.46 14.97 33.48
C VAL A 106 -31.97 14.77 33.63
N GLY A 107 -32.55 13.78 32.93
CA GLY A 107 -33.99 13.51 33.03
C GLY A 107 -34.45 13.07 34.43
N SER A 108 -33.58 12.40 35.19
CA SER A 108 -33.86 12.07 36.60
C SER A 108 -33.85 13.31 37.50
N LEU A 109 -32.89 14.21 37.31
CA LEU A 109 -32.79 15.46 38.05
C LEU A 109 -34.06 16.29 37.83
N GLU A 110 -34.47 16.46 36.56
CA GLU A 110 -35.66 17.22 36.18
C GLU A 110 -36.96 16.64 36.75
N ARG A 111 -37.14 15.32 36.72
CA ARG A 111 -38.40 14.69 37.15
C ARG A 111 -38.53 14.47 38.64
N ARG A 112 -37.40 14.28 39.35
CA ARG A 112 -37.42 13.86 40.76
C ARG A 112 -36.89 14.91 41.71
N VAL A 113 -35.81 15.59 41.34
CA VAL A 113 -35.09 16.49 42.25
C VAL A 113 -35.61 17.91 42.14
N MET A 114 -35.80 18.42 40.92
CA MET A 114 -36.30 19.79 40.71
C MET A 114 -37.68 20.03 41.37
N PRO A 115 -38.70 19.16 41.20
CA PRO A 115 -40.00 19.38 41.83
C PRO A 115 -39.95 19.25 43.35
N ALA A 116 -39.06 18.40 43.87
CA ALA A 116 -38.86 18.28 45.31
C ALA A 116 -38.21 19.55 45.89
N ALA A 117 -37.25 20.14 45.18
CA ALA A 117 -36.64 21.41 45.56
C ALA A 117 -37.63 22.57 45.50
N GLU A 118 -38.49 22.62 44.47
CA GLU A 118 -39.57 23.61 44.35
C GLU A 118 -40.53 23.54 45.54
N ARG A 119 -40.96 22.35 45.95
CA ARG A 119 -41.80 22.16 47.15
C ARG A 119 -41.14 22.65 48.44
N PHE A 120 -39.82 22.51 48.59
CA PHE A 120 -39.12 23.06 49.75
C PHE A 120 -39.17 24.59 49.77
N THR A 121 -39.09 25.23 48.60
CA THR A 121 -39.26 26.68 48.47
C THR A 121 -40.69 27.11 48.80
N GLU A 122 -41.70 26.35 48.37
CA GLU A 122 -43.11 26.58 48.75
C GLU A 122 -43.34 26.48 50.26
N LEU A 123 -42.61 25.59 50.94
CA LEU A 123 -42.66 25.41 52.40
C LEU A 123 -41.85 26.46 53.18
N GLY A 124 -41.34 27.50 52.53
CA GLY A 124 -40.67 28.64 53.16
C GLY A 124 -39.16 28.50 53.32
N VAL A 125 -38.53 27.47 52.74
CA VAL A 125 -37.06 27.38 52.68
C VAL A 125 -36.56 28.27 51.55
N ASN A 126 -35.81 29.33 51.89
CA ASN A 126 -35.29 30.27 50.91
C ASN A 126 -33.81 29.97 50.57
N PRO A 127 -33.48 29.36 49.42
CA PRO A 127 -32.11 29.03 49.06
C PRO A 127 -31.31 30.30 48.71
N LYS A 128 -30.00 30.29 49.03
CA LYS A 128 -29.09 31.42 48.71
C LYS A 128 -28.80 31.57 47.20
N GLN A 129 -28.95 30.49 46.43
CA GLN A 129 -28.82 30.46 44.97
C GLN A 129 -29.83 29.49 44.34
N PRO A 130 -30.36 29.78 43.15
CA PRO A 130 -31.25 28.87 42.43
C PRO A 130 -30.49 27.63 41.93
N LEU A 131 -31.23 26.53 41.73
CA LEU A 131 -30.65 25.32 41.15
C LEU A 131 -30.31 25.54 39.66
N PRO A 132 -29.13 25.09 39.19
CA PRO A 132 -28.75 25.21 37.80
C PRO A 132 -29.60 24.29 36.91
N THR A 133 -30.09 24.81 35.79
CA THR A 133 -30.75 24.00 34.75
C THR A 133 -29.71 23.32 33.88
N MET A 134 -29.72 21.98 33.82
CA MET A 134 -28.91 21.22 32.88
C MET A 134 -29.71 20.95 31.61
N LYS A 135 -29.08 21.05 30.45
CA LYS A 135 -29.68 20.66 29.16
C LYS A 135 -29.15 19.30 28.73
N ALA A 136 -30.02 18.48 28.14
CA ALA A 136 -29.61 17.22 27.53
C ALA A 136 -28.69 17.46 26.31
N VAL A 137 -27.83 16.49 26.03
CA VAL A 137 -26.98 16.50 24.82
C VAL A 137 -27.75 15.81 23.70
N GLU A 138 -28.00 16.52 22.60
CA GLU A 138 -28.72 16.01 21.42
C GLU A 138 -27.78 15.33 20.41
N ASP A 139 -26.51 15.74 20.36
CA ASP A 139 -25.53 15.19 19.41
C ASP A 139 -25.09 13.77 19.78
N ARG A 140 -25.07 12.90 18.78
CA ARG A 140 -24.53 11.54 18.88
C ARG A 140 -23.19 11.46 18.15
N PRO A 141 -22.25 10.62 18.61
CA PRO A 141 -21.04 10.33 17.85
C PRO A 141 -21.40 9.84 16.44
N ARG A 142 -20.68 10.36 15.43
CA ARG A 142 -20.84 9.96 14.03
C ARG A 142 -20.37 8.52 13.86
N ASP A 143 -21.17 7.71 13.18
CA ASP A 143 -20.80 6.34 12.87
C ASP A 143 -19.65 6.34 11.85
N VAL A 144 -18.64 5.51 12.09
CA VAL A 144 -17.47 5.40 11.22
C VAL A 144 -17.68 4.19 10.31
N SER A 145 -18.24 4.42 9.13
CA SER A 145 -18.25 3.43 8.05
C SER A 145 -16.97 3.58 7.23
N ILE A 146 -16.15 2.53 7.22
CA ILE A 146 -15.11 2.36 6.21
C ILE A 146 -15.73 1.46 5.16
N ASP A 147 -16.24 2.04 4.09
CA ASP A 147 -16.60 1.27 2.91
C ASP A 147 -15.33 0.64 2.37
N ALA A 148 -15.26 -0.69 2.39
CA ALA A 148 -14.21 -1.40 1.67
C ALA A 148 -14.33 -1.03 0.20
N PRO A 149 -13.22 -0.76 -0.51
CA PRO A 149 -13.29 -0.60 -1.96
C PRO A 149 -13.91 -1.87 -2.54
N ASP A 150 -14.93 -1.71 -3.38
CA ASP A 150 -15.52 -2.81 -4.14
C ASP A 150 -14.40 -3.50 -4.93
N ASP A 151 -13.96 -4.68 -4.46
CA ASP A 151 -13.16 -5.60 -5.27
C ASP A 151 -14.08 -6.13 -6.38
N GLU A 152 -14.27 -5.35 -7.44
CA GLU A 152 -14.64 -5.93 -8.72
C GLU A 152 -13.44 -6.73 -9.21
N PRO A 153 -13.53 -8.07 -9.34
CA PRO A 153 -12.48 -8.83 -9.99
C PRO A 153 -12.45 -8.36 -11.45
N ASP A 154 -11.38 -7.65 -11.80
CA ASP A 154 -11.07 -7.24 -13.17
C ASP A 154 -11.24 -8.47 -14.06
N GLY A 155 -12.26 -8.44 -14.90
CA GLY A 155 -12.68 -9.56 -15.70
C GLY A 155 -11.52 -10.02 -16.56
N ASP A 156 -11.08 -11.25 -16.32
CA ASP A 156 -10.18 -11.98 -17.22
C ASP A 156 -10.91 -12.13 -18.57
N GLU A 157 -10.77 -11.13 -19.44
CA GLU A 157 -11.20 -11.19 -20.84
C GLU A 157 -10.37 -12.27 -21.53
N ASN A 158 -10.88 -13.49 -21.48
CA ASN A 158 -10.34 -14.62 -22.24
C ASN A 158 -10.45 -14.30 -23.74
N PRO A 159 -9.33 -14.11 -24.49
CA PRO A 159 -9.38 -13.71 -25.90
C PRO A 159 -9.86 -14.84 -26.83
N ALA A 160 -10.17 -16.02 -26.31
CA ALA A 160 -10.35 -17.23 -27.11
C ALA A 160 -11.77 -17.47 -27.68
N GLU A 161 -12.80 -16.68 -27.33
CA GLU A 161 -14.18 -16.92 -27.80
C GLU A 161 -14.60 -16.14 -29.06
N ARG A 162 -13.74 -15.31 -29.66
CA ARG A 162 -14.08 -14.54 -30.87
C ARG A 162 -13.72 -15.23 -32.18
N VAL A 163 -13.87 -16.54 -32.33
CA VAL A 163 -13.92 -17.15 -33.68
C VAL A 163 -14.92 -18.29 -33.73
N GLY A 164 -16.04 -18.03 -34.39
CA GLY A 164 -16.92 -19.06 -34.93
C GLY A 164 -18.36 -18.86 -34.50
N HIS A 165 -19.10 -18.06 -35.26
CA HIS A 165 -20.42 -18.42 -35.81
C HIS A 165 -20.85 -17.32 -36.78
N GLY A 166 -20.59 -17.56 -38.06
CA GLY A 166 -21.15 -16.83 -39.19
C GLY A 166 -21.48 -17.84 -40.26
N HIS A 167 -22.72 -18.33 -40.23
CA HIS A 167 -23.38 -19.02 -41.34
C HIS A 167 -24.03 -17.95 -42.24
#